data_AF-A0A953RF56-F1
#
_entry.id   AF-A0A953RF56-F1
#
_cell.length_a   1.000
_cell.length_b   1.000
_cell.length_c   1.000
_cell.angle_alpha   90.00
_cell.angle_beta   90.00
_cell.angle_gamma   90.00
#
_symmetry.space_group_name_H-M   'P 1'
#
loop_
_entity.id
_entity.type
_entity.pdbx_description
1 polymer ?
#
loop_
_entity_poly.entity_id
_entity_poly.type
_entity_poly.pdbx_seq_one_letter_code
_entity_poly.pdbx_strand_id
1 'polypeptide(L)'
;MVGRTPEYLGKKISSAEARWIALYTLLTPMIVLVLTGVAAVTKAGLAGLVTNSGPRGFSEILFAYASSMANNGLAMAGLNANSAFYNATTAIAMLAGRYGLAALALALAGQFAAQPRLPTTIGTLPSDTPTFGALVFGAILLVGALCFFPALALGPIVEFFQH
;
A
#
# COMPACT_ATOMS: atom_id res chain seq x y z
N MET A 1 -17.42 -9.36 -13.66
CA MET A 1 -17.55 -10.82 -13.44
C MET A 1 -19.02 -11.28 -13.50
N VAL A 2 -19.95 -10.67 -12.75
CA VAL A 2 -21.37 -11.14 -12.68
C VAL A 2 -22.35 -10.23 -13.47
N GLY A 3 -21.87 -9.14 -14.09
CA GLY A 3 -22.72 -8.24 -14.90
C GLY A 3 -23.71 -7.39 -14.09
N ARG A 4 -23.48 -7.23 -12.78
CA ARG A 4 -24.31 -6.42 -11.87
C ARG A 4 -23.52 -5.24 -11.32
N THR A 5 -24.22 -4.19 -10.93
CA THR A 5 -23.62 -3.06 -10.21
C THR A 5 -23.01 -3.57 -8.90
N PRO A 6 -21.76 -3.21 -8.56
CA PRO A 6 -21.16 -3.66 -7.32
C PRO A 6 -21.90 -3.08 -6.11
N GLU A 7 -22.10 -3.94 -5.11
CA GLU A 7 -22.82 -3.62 -3.88
C GLU A 7 -22.13 -4.30 -2.71
N TYR A 8 -22.01 -3.61 -1.58
CA TYR A 8 -21.49 -4.16 -0.33
C TYR A 8 -22.39 -3.73 0.83
N LEU A 9 -22.89 -4.71 1.60
CA LEU A 9 -23.79 -4.49 2.76
C LEU A 9 -25.05 -3.65 2.45
N GLY A 10 -25.56 -3.71 1.21
CA GLY A 10 -26.72 -2.91 0.77
C GLY A 10 -26.35 -1.50 0.27
N LYS A 11 -25.07 -1.16 0.19
CA LYS A 11 -24.57 0.12 -0.34
C LYS A 11 -23.99 -0.08 -1.73
N LYS A 12 -24.35 0.78 -2.67
CA LYS A 12 -23.87 0.69 -4.06
C LYS A 12 -22.51 1.34 -4.18
N ILE A 13 -21.62 0.71 -4.95
CA ILE A 13 -20.32 1.29 -5.31
C ILE A 13 -20.45 1.81 -6.74
N SER A 14 -20.64 3.12 -6.89
CA SER A 14 -20.67 3.78 -8.20
C SER A 14 -19.25 4.16 -8.64
N SER A 15 -19.14 4.85 -9.78
CA SER A 15 -17.86 5.39 -10.25
C SER A 15 -17.25 6.41 -9.28
N ALA A 16 -18.07 7.14 -8.51
CA ALA A 16 -17.60 8.11 -7.53
C ALA A 16 -16.88 7.41 -6.37
N GLU A 17 -17.50 6.40 -5.75
CA GLU A 17 -16.89 5.62 -4.66
C GLU A 17 -15.67 4.83 -5.17
N ALA A 18 -15.77 4.24 -6.38
CA ALA A 18 -14.67 3.50 -6.98
C ALA A 18 -13.41 4.36 -7.17
N ARG A 19 -13.56 5.66 -7.48
CA ARG A 19 -12.43 6.59 -7.59
C ARG A 19 -11.71 6.76 -6.25
N TRP A 20 -12.45 6.92 -5.15
CA TRP A 20 -11.87 7.04 -3.81
C TRP A 20 -11.19 5.76 -3.36
N ILE A 21 -11.81 4.60 -3.63
CA ILE A 21 -11.21 3.28 -3.33
C ILE A 21 -9.91 3.08 -4.13
N ALA A 22 -9.87 3.50 -5.39
CA ALA A 22 -8.67 3.43 -6.21
C ALA A 22 -7.56 4.33 -5.66
N LEU A 23 -7.88 5.59 -5.29
CA LEU A 23 -6.92 6.50 -4.67
C LEU A 23 -6.38 5.94 -3.34
N TYR A 24 -7.25 5.39 -2.50
CA TYR A 24 -6.86 4.77 -1.23
C TYR A 24 -5.88 3.62 -1.45
N THR A 25 -6.22 2.71 -2.39
CA THR A 25 -5.40 1.54 -2.71
C THR A 25 -4.04 1.93 -3.30
N LEU A 26 -3.99 2.98 -4.13
CA LEU A 26 -2.77 3.41 -4.82
C LEU A 26 -1.86 4.31 -3.98
N LEU A 27 -2.35 4.92 -2.90
CA LEU A 27 -1.57 5.85 -2.09
C LEU A 27 -0.32 5.17 -1.50
N THR A 28 -0.47 3.98 -0.93
CA THR A 28 0.64 3.22 -0.33
C THR A 28 1.75 2.90 -1.32
N PRO A 29 1.51 2.20 -2.45
CA PRO A 29 2.59 1.91 -3.40
C PRO A 29 3.16 3.18 -4.02
N MET A 30 2.36 4.23 -4.25
CA MET A 30 2.85 5.49 -4.78
C MET A 30 3.89 6.13 -3.85
N ILE A 31 3.57 6.29 -2.56
CA ILE A 31 4.48 6.91 -1.60
C ILE A 31 5.73 6.05 -1.38
N VAL A 32 5.55 4.75 -1.16
CA VAL A 32 6.67 3.83 -0.89
C VAL A 32 7.64 3.77 -2.07
N LEU A 33 7.13 3.57 -3.30
CA LEU A 33 7.98 3.40 -4.47
C LEU A 33 8.66 4.71 -4.88
N VAL A 34 7.96 5.85 -4.80
CA VAL A 34 8.56 7.16 -5.12
C VAL A 34 9.67 7.49 -4.14
N LEU A 35 9.43 7.38 -2.83
CA LEU A 35 10.46 7.70 -1.84
C LEU A 35 11.64 6.71 -1.88
N THR A 36 11.37 5.43 -2.13
CA THR A 36 12.43 4.43 -2.36
C THR A 36 13.27 4.78 -3.58
N GLY A 37 12.63 5.13 -4.70
CA GLY A 37 13.31 5.56 -5.92
C GLY A 37 14.18 6.80 -5.70
N VAL A 38 13.65 7.82 -5.02
CA VAL A 38 14.40 9.04 -4.67
C VAL A 38 15.60 8.72 -3.78
N ALA A 39 15.42 7.89 -2.75
CA ALA A 39 16.52 7.50 -1.87
C ALA A 39 17.60 6.68 -2.59
N ALA A 40 17.21 5.82 -3.52
CA ALA A 40 18.13 4.98 -4.28
C ALA A 40 19.00 5.73 -5.29
N VAL A 41 18.60 6.94 -5.72
CA VAL A 41 19.34 7.74 -6.72
C VAL A 41 20.01 9.00 -6.16
N THR A 42 19.69 9.38 -4.91
CA THR A 42 20.25 10.58 -4.28
C THR A 42 21.43 10.24 -3.40
N LYS A 43 22.45 11.12 -3.39
CA LYS A 43 23.61 10.98 -2.50
C LYS A 43 23.20 10.92 -1.02
N ALA A 44 22.18 11.69 -0.63
CA ALA A 44 21.69 11.75 0.75
C ALA A 44 20.98 10.45 1.18
N GLY A 45 20.23 9.80 0.29
CA GLY A 45 19.64 8.49 0.56
C GLY A 45 20.70 7.40 0.62
N LEU A 46 21.59 7.33 -0.38
CA LEU A 46 22.67 6.34 -0.42
C LEU A 46 23.64 6.47 0.77
N ALA A 47 23.85 7.66 1.33
CA ALA A 47 24.68 7.87 2.51
C ALA A 47 24.16 7.16 3.78
N GLY A 48 22.87 6.79 3.84
CA GLY A 48 22.32 6.02 4.96
C GLY A 48 22.70 4.54 4.93
N LEU A 49 23.14 4.02 3.78
CA LEU A 49 23.58 2.63 3.62
C LEU A 49 24.98 2.44 4.21
N VAL A 50 25.05 2.29 5.53
CA VAL A 50 26.31 2.16 6.27
C VAL A 50 26.77 0.71 6.43
N THR A 51 25.83 -0.25 6.37
CA THR A 51 26.10 -1.66 6.65
C THR A 51 26.10 -2.50 5.38
N ASN A 52 25.09 -2.33 4.53
CA ASN A 52 24.85 -3.17 3.37
C ASN A 52 24.69 -2.34 2.09
N SER A 53 25.23 -2.86 0.99
CA SER A 53 25.09 -2.29 -0.36
C SER A 53 24.38 -3.29 -1.30
N GLY A 54 24.17 -2.90 -2.56
CA GLY A 54 23.54 -3.80 -3.54
C GLY A 54 22.08 -4.14 -3.19
N PRO A 55 21.59 -5.35 -3.52
CA PRO A 55 20.20 -5.74 -3.31
C PRO A 55 19.71 -5.70 -1.85
N ARG A 56 20.59 -6.06 -0.89
CA ARG A 56 20.26 -5.94 0.54
C ARG A 56 20.07 -4.47 0.92
N GLY A 57 20.98 -3.60 0.51
CA GLY A 57 20.85 -2.15 0.76
C GLY A 57 19.56 -1.57 0.15
N PHE A 58 19.21 -1.96 -1.08
CA PHE A 58 17.93 -1.57 -1.68
C PHE A 58 16.73 -2.05 -0.86
N SER A 59 16.77 -3.29 -0.37
CA SER A 59 15.72 -3.87 0.48
C SER A 59 15.56 -3.11 1.79
N GLU A 60 16.67 -2.66 2.41
CA GLU A 60 16.62 -1.85 3.63
C GLU A 60 15.94 -0.49 3.40
N ILE A 61 16.23 0.17 2.28
CA ILE A 61 15.57 1.43 1.89
C ILE A 61 14.07 1.19 1.65
N LEU A 62 13.73 0.17 0.85
CA LEU A 62 12.35 -0.16 0.54
C LEU A 62 11.57 -0.48 1.82
N PHE A 63 12.15 -1.27 2.72
CA PHE A 63 11.54 -1.67 3.97
C PHE A 63 11.33 -0.47 4.91
N ALA A 64 12.29 0.46 4.99
CA ALA A 64 12.16 1.65 5.82
C ALA A 64 10.92 2.48 5.43
N TYR A 65 10.69 2.69 4.12
CA TYR A 65 9.51 3.41 3.65
C TYR A 65 8.22 2.60 3.74
N ALA A 66 8.26 1.29 3.46
CA ALA A 66 7.09 0.42 3.61
C ALA A 66 6.62 0.37 5.07
N SER A 67 7.55 0.20 6.02
CA SER A 67 7.27 0.21 7.46
C SER A 67 6.75 1.56 7.93
N SER A 68 7.34 2.66 7.45
CA SER A 68 6.91 4.02 7.79
C SER A 68 5.50 4.33 7.24
N MET A 69 5.23 4.01 5.97
CA MET A 69 3.91 4.18 5.35
C MET A 69 2.85 3.31 6.04
N ALA A 70 3.21 2.10 6.48
CA ALA A 70 2.32 1.23 7.24
C ALA A 70 2.19 1.64 8.72
N ASN A 71 2.96 2.63 9.19
CA ASN A 71 3.07 3.00 10.60
C ASN A 71 3.40 1.80 11.51
N ASN A 72 4.23 0.85 11.03
CA ASN A 72 4.60 -0.36 11.76
C ASN A 72 5.75 -0.09 12.75
N GLY A 73 6.74 0.70 12.33
CA GLY A 73 7.87 1.10 13.20
C GLY A 73 9.01 0.09 13.25
N LEU A 74 8.92 -1.04 12.53
CA LEU A 74 10.04 -1.97 12.35
C LEU A 74 11.12 -1.37 11.44
N ALA A 75 12.38 -1.74 11.69
CA ALA A 75 13.52 -1.42 10.84
C ALA A 75 14.43 -2.64 10.72
N MET A 76 15.10 -2.80 9.56
CA MET A 76 16.14 -3.83 9.37
C MET A 76 17.46 -3.50 10.09
N ALA A 77 17.55 -2.32 10.72
CA ALA A 77 18.67 -1.82 11.51
C ALA A 77 20.04 -1.69 10.80
N GLY A 78 20.20 -2.12 9.55
CA GLY A 78 21.40 -1.87 8.75
C GLY A 78 21.46 -0.49 8.09
N LEU A 79 20.30 0.17 7.92
CA LEU A 79 20.15 1.52 7.39
C LEU A 79 20.24 2.56 8.51
N ASN A 80 21.18 3.50 8.41
CA ASN A 80 21.25 4.65 9.30
C ASN A 80 20.23 5.72 8.87
N ALA A 81 19.06 5.68 9.50
CA ALA A 81 17.98 6.62 9.25
C ALA A 81 18.11 7.95 10.02
N ASN A 82 19.13 8.12 10.88
CA ASN A 82 19.34 9.36 11.64
C ASN A 82 20.06 10.44 10.80
N SER A 83 19.52 10.70 9.61
CA SER A 83 19.94 11.80 8.74
C SER A 83 18.76 12.73 8.52
N ALA A 84 19.04 14.01 8.23
CA ALA A 84 17.97 14.97 7.93
C ALA A 84 17.09 14.49 6.75
N PHE A 85 17.69 13.81 5.77
CA PHE A 85 16.98 13.22 4.64
C PHE A 85 15.99 12.15 5.10
N TYR A 86 16.45 11.10 5.78
CA TYR A 86 15.58 10.00 6.18
C TYR A 86 14.56 10.43 7.23
N ASN A 87 14.93 11.28 8.20
CA ASN A 87 14.00 11.81 9.18
C ASN A 87 12.84 12.56 8.49
N ALA A 88 13.13 13.39 7.47
CA ALA A 88 12.09 14.13 6.75
C ALA A 88 11.23 13.21 5.86
N THR A 89 11.84 12.34 5.05
CA THR A 89 11.11 11.51 4.09
C THR A 89 10.31 10.41 4.77
N THR A 90 10.81 9.81 5.85
CA THR A 90 10.06 8.82 6.63
C THR A 90 8.91 9.47 7.40
N ALA A 91 9.08 10.69 7.93
CA ALA A 91 7.98 11.45 8.50
C ALA A 91 6.88 11.75 7.47
N ILE A 92 7.24 12.10 6.24
CA ILE A 92 6.27 12.26 5.14
C ILE A 92 5.53 10.94 4.88
N ALA A 93 6.24 9.81 4.81
CA ALA A 93 5.63 8.50 4.62
C ALA A 93 4.65 8.16 5.75
N MET A 94 5.02 8.39 7.01
CA MET A 94 4.15 8.20 8.18
C MET A 94 2.90 9.08 8.13
N LEU A 95 3.05 10.37 7.82
CA LEU A 95 1.93 11.30 7.72
C LEU A 95 0.97 10.89 6.60
N ALA A 96 1.48 10.49 5.44
CA ALA A 96 0.66 10.00 4.33
C ALA A 96 -0.05 8.69 4.70
N GLY A 97 0.66 7.76 5.35
CA GLY A 97 0.12 6.48 5.81
C GLY A 97 -0.94 6.62 6.88
N ARG A 98 -0.82 7.61 7.77
CA ARG A 98 -1.77 7.83 8.87
C ARG A 98 -2.92 8.73 8.44
N TYR A 99 -2.62 9.97 8.06
CA TYR A 99 -3.63 10.99 7.81
C TYR A 99 -4.13 10.97 6.36
N GLY A 100 -3.27 10.65 5.40
CA GLY A 100 -3.67 10.53 3.99
C GLY A 100 -4.69 9.40 3.78
N LEU A 101 -4.38 8.19 4.28
CA LEU A 101 -5.33 7.07 4.23
C LEU A 101 -6.61 7.37 5.03
N ALA A 102 -6.50 7.95 6.23
CA ALA A 102 -7.67 8.31 7.03
C ALA A 102 -8.59 9.33 6.32
N ALA A 103 -8.02 10.36 5.68
CA ALA A 103 -8.79 11.36 4.95
C ALA A 103 -9.58 10.73 3.79
N LEU A 104 -8.94 9.85 3.01
CA LEU A 104 -9.60 9.12 1.92
C LEU A 104 -10.70 8.18 2.44
N ALA A 105 -10.45 7.47 3.53
CA ALA A 105 -11.44 6.60 4.17
C ALA A 105 -12.65 7.38 4.69
N LEU A 106 -12.44 8.54 5.32
CA LEU A 106 -13.51 9.42 5.80
C LEU A 106 -14.33 10.01 4.66
N ALA A 107 -13.69 10.41 3.56
CA ALA A 107 -14.39 10.88 2.37
C ALA A 107 -15.33 9.80 1.80
N LEU A 108 -14.84 8.56 1.71
CA LEU A 108 -15.63 7.42 1.26
C LEU A 108 -16.76 7.08 2.26
N ALA A 109 -16.49 7.15 3.57
CA ALA A 109 -17.50 6.94 4.60
C ALA A 109 -18.65 7.96 4.50
N GLY A 110 -18.34 9.23 4.23
CA GLY A 110 -19.34 10.27 3.99
C GLY A 110 -20.25 9.96 2.80
N GLN A 111 -19.68 9.44 1.70
CA GLN A 111 -20.47 9.02 0.53
C GLN A 111 -21.41 7.86 0.88
N PHE A 112 -20.92 6.83 1.57
CA PHE A 112 -21.77 5.73 2.00
C PHE A 112 -22.83 6.13 3.02
N ALA A 113 -22.57 7.10 3.89
CA ALA A 113 -23.54 7.60 4.86
C ALA A 113 -24.74 8.28 4.17
N ALA A 114 -24.49 8.99 3.07
CA ALA A 114 -25.54 9.67 2.30
C ALA A 114 -26.41 8.72 1.46
N GLN A 115 -25.93 7.50 1.17
CA GLN A 115 -26.69 6.52 0.39
C GLN A 115 -27.77 5.80 1.24
N PRO A 116 -28.94 5.48 0.69
CA PRO A 116 -29.87 4.54 1.34
C PRO A 116 -29.28 3.12 1.36
N ARG A 117 -29.75 2.28 2.29
CA ARG A 117 -29.41 0.86 2.32
C ARG A 117 -30.46 0.07 1.54
N LEU A 118 -30.02 -0.72 0.57
CA LEU A 118 -30.89 -1.55 -0.27
C LEU A 118 -31.16 -2.92 0.38
N PRO A 119 -32.34 -3.52 0.14
CA PRO A 119 -32.64 -4.87 0.59
C PRO A 119 -31.83 -5.91 -0.19
N THR A 120 -31.49 -7.01 0.47
CA THR A 120 -30.83 -8.16 -0.17
C THR A 120 -31.77 -8.83 -1.17
N THR A 121 -31.26 -9.11 -2.36
CA THR A 121 -32.00 -9.80 -3.43
C THR A 121 -31.27 -11.09 -3.84
N ILE A 122 -31.92 -11.91 -4.68
CA ILE A 122 -31.29 -13.11 -5.28
C ILE A 122 -30.02 -12.75 -6.09
N GLY A 123 -29.93 -11.51 -6.58
CA GLY A 123 -28.77 -11.00 -7.31
C GLY A 123 -27.64 -10.44 -6.42
N THR A 124 -27.85 -10.36 -5.11
CA THR A 124 -26.85 -9.83 -4.16
C THR A 124 -25.80 -10.92 -3.89
N LEU A 125 -24.53 -10.58 -4.10
CA LEU A 125 -23.43 -11.51 -3.86
C LEU A 125 -23.19 -11.65 -2.34
N PRO A 126 -23.26 -12.87 -1.76
CA PRO A 126 -23.11 -13.06 -0.32
C PRO A 126 -21.64 -12.88 0.12
N SER A 127 -21.41 -11.87 0.96
CA SER A 127 -20.07 -11.45 1.41
C SER A 127 -19.52 -12.22 2.62
N ASP A 128 -20.27 -13.17 3.15
CA ASP A 128 -19.99 -14.01 4.31
C ASP A 128 -19.62 -15.45 3.92
N THR A 129 -19.32 -15.69 2.64
CA THR A 129 -19.02 -17.01 2.10
C THR A 129 -17.52 -17.25 1.94
N PRO A 130 -17.06 -18.53 1.97
CA PRO A 130 -15.67 -18.87 1.66
C PRO A 130 -15.22 -18.38 0.28
N THR A 131 -16.12 -18.41 -0.71
CA THR A 131 -15.86 -17.91 -2.07
C THR A 131 -15.55 -16.43 -2.07
N PHE A 132 -16.32 -15.61 -1.32
CA PHE A 132 -16.03 -14.19 -1.19
C PHE A 132 -14.70 -13.96 -0.45
N GLY A 133 -14.44 -14.72 0.61
CA GLY A 133 -13.16 -14.68 1.32
C GLY A 133 -11.97 -14.96 0.39
N ALA A 134 -12.06 -16.01 -0.43
CA ALA A 134 -11.04 -16.36 -1.42
C ALA A 134 -10.85 -15.26 -2.48
N LEU A 135 -11.95 -14.65 -2.95
CA LEU A 135 -11.92 -13.53 -3.88
C LEU A 135 -11.19 -12.31 -3.29
N VAL A 136 -11.52 -11.92 -2.05
CA VAL A 136 -10.87 -10.80 -1.34
C VAL A 136 -9.39 -11.09 -1.12
N PHE A 137 -9.06 -12.29 -0.63
CA PHE A 137 -7.67 -12.70 -0.42
C PHE A 137 -6.87 -12.68 -1.71
N GLY A 138 -7.41 -13.25 -2.80
CA GLY A 138 -6.79 -13.24 -4.12
C GLY A 138 -6.59 -11.82 -4.66
N ALA A 139 -7.56 -10.92 -4.46
CA ALA A 139 -7.44 -9.52 -4.86
C ALA A 139 -6.32 -8.80 -4.08
N ILE A 140 -6.21 -9.02 -2.77
CA ILE A 140 -5.14 -8.44 -1.94
C ILE A 140 -3.76 -8.91 -2.42
N LEU A 141 -3.60 -10.22 -2.64
CA LEU A 141 -2.34 -10.78 -3.13
C LEU A 141 -1.99 -10.25 -4.51
N LEU A 142 -2.95 -10.21 -5.44
CA LEU A 142 -2.71 -9.79 -6.81
C LEU A 142 -2.33 -8.31 -6.87
N VAL A 143 -3.06 -7.43 -6.17
CA VAL A 143 -2.75 -6.00 -6.13
C VAL A 143 -1.39 -5.77 -5.47
N GLY A 144 -1.14 -6.39 -4.31
CA GLY A 144 0.14 -6.26 -3.62
C GLY A 144 1.32 -6.75 -4.47
N ALA A 145 1.18 -7.94 -5.07
CA ALA A 145 2.18 -8.50 -5.96
C ALA A 145 2.44 -7.59 -7.15
N LEU A 146 1.41 -7.18 -7.90
CA LEU A 146 1.62 -6.35 -9.09
C LEU A 146 2.21 -4.97 -8.78
N CYS A 147 1.89 -4.39 -7.63
CA CYS A 147 2.46 -3.10 -7.22
C CYS A 147 3.93 -3.20 -6.83
N PHE A 148 4.33 -4.25 -6.11
CA PHE A 148 5.66 -4.33 -5.51
C PHE A 148 6.61 -5.33 -6.17
N PHE A 149 6.13 -6.19 -7.08
CA PHE A 149 6.95 -7.22 -7.70
C PHE A 149 8.25 -6.70 -8.33
N PRO A 150 8.26 -5.60 -9.10
CA PRO A 150 9.52 -5.07 -9.64
C PRO A 150 10.52 -4.65 -8.56
N ALA A 151 10.04 -4.02 -7.48
CA ALA A 151 10.90 -3.63 -6.37
C ALA A 151 11.40 -4.85 -5.59
N LEU A 152 10.53 -5.84 -5.34
CA LEU A 152 10.91 -7.08 -4.67
C LEU A 152 11.90 -7.91 -5.52
N ALA A 153 11.76 -7.88 -6.84
CA ALA A 153 12.70 -8.51 -7.77
C ALA A 153 14.11 -7.93 -7.64
N LEU A 154 14.24 -6.60 -7.52
CA LEU A 154 15.51 -5.90 -7.40
C LEU A 154 16.14 -5.94 -6.01
N GLY A 155 15.37 -6.32 -4.99
CA GLY A 155 15.84 -6.42 -3.61
C GLY A 155 15.96 -7.87 -3.14
N PRO A 156 15.01 -8.38 -2.34
CA PRO A 156 15.14 -9.66 -1.67
C PRO A 156 15.20 -10.86 -2.63
N ILE A 157 14.52 -10.80 -3.78
CA ILE A 157 14.48 -11.94 -4.71
C ILE A 157 15.85 -12.14 -5.37
N VAL A 158 16.45 -11.08 -5.92
CA VAL A 158 17.79 -11.21 -6.51
C VAL A 158 18.84 -11.53 -5.44
N GLU A 159 18.69 -11.00 -4.23
CA GLU A 159 19.57 -11.35 -3.11
C GLU A 159 19.54 -12.84 -2.80
N PHE A 160 18.35 -13.45 -2.78
CA PHE A 160 18.19 -14.89 -2.56
C PHE A 160 18.92 -15.75 -3.60
N PHE A 161 19.01 -15.30 -4.86
CA PHE A 161 19.71 -16.03 -5.93
C PHE A 161 21.20 -15.71 -6.04
N GLN A 162 21.72 -14.75 -5.26
CA GLN A 162 23.14 -14.40 -5.22
C GLN A 162 23.91 -15.16 -4.13
N HIS A 163 23.19 -15.91 -3.29
CA HIS A 163 23.73 -16.83 -2.29
C HIS A 163 23.49 -18.29 -2.73
#